data_AF-A0A914FNE4-F1
#
_entry.id   AF-A0A914FNE4-F1
#
_cell.length_a   1.000
_cell.length_b   1.000
_cell.length_c   1.000
_cell.angle_alpha   90.00
_cell.angle_beta   90.00
_cell.angle_gamma   90.00
#
_symmetry.space_group_name_H-M   'P 1'
#
loop_
_entity.id
_entity.type
_entity.pdbx_description
1 polymer ?
#
loop_
_entity_poly.entity_id
_entity_poly.type
_entity_poly.pdbx_seq_one_letter_code
_entity_poly.pdbx_strand_id
1 'polypeptide(L)'
;MFKFFFLLCFALFFSTTFAAGICPGTDLTDELRKTIVDLHNQLRSELAQGKSLMKNGKYAPPAKNMYKMRYDCCLEATAQSVAETCVMKHSKHECRNSGENLWALGSSKSDPKKNIPDALKGWWSELAEHGTFEKVPRYQNDVGHWAAMAWAESIAVGCGFK
;
A
#
# COMPACT_ATOMS: atom_id res chain seq x y z
N MET A 1 40.94 26.11 -12.14
CA MET A 1 41.39 25.05 -13.08
C MET A 1 40.30 23.99 -13.13
N PHE A 2 39.49 23.99 -14.19
CA PHE A 2 38.32 23.11 -14.32
C PHE A 2 38.79 21.67 -14.55
N LYS A 3 38.47 20.76 -13.62
CA LYS A 3 38.58 19.31 -13.88
C LYS A 3 37.25 18.82 -14.42
N PHE A 4 37.20 18.66 -15.74
CA PHE A 4 36.20 17.85 -16.42
C PHE A 4 36.30 16.40 -15.93
N PHE A 5 35.22 15.85 -15.39
CA PHE A 5 35.11 14.41 -15.17
C PHE A 5 34.20 13.85 -16.27
N PHE A 6 34.83 13.28 -17.29
CA PHE A 6 34.16 12.43 -18.28
C PHE A 6 33.92 11.07 -17.62
N LEU A 7 32.66 10.70 -17.40
CA LEU A 7 32.31 9.30 -17.09
C LEU A 7 31.93 8.61 -18.41
N LEU A 8 32.82 7.70 -18.84
CA LEU A 8 32.59 6.77 -19.93
C LEU A 8 31.41 5.85 -19.61
N CYS A 9 30.40 5.86 -20.47
CA CYS A 9 29.33 4.86 -20.45
C CYS A 9 29.89 3.54 -21.00
N PHE A 10 30.37 2.66 -20.14
CA PHE A 10 30.52 1.26 -20.49
C PHE A 10 29.13 0.61 -20.38
N ALA A 11 28.54 0.29 -21.53
CA ALA A 11 27.40 -0.61 -21.62
C ALA A 11 27.87 -2.02 -21.26
N LEU A 12 27.97 -2.32 -19.96
CA LEU A 12 27.95 -3.70 -19.49
C LEU A 12 26.48 -4.12 -19.48
N PHE A 13 26.10 -4.88 -20.49
CA PHE A 13 24.86 -5.66 -20.50
C PHE A 13 24.93 -6.72 -19.38
N PHE A 14 24.69 -6.32 -18.15
CA PHE A 14 24.19 -7.27 -17.16
C PHE A 14 22.73 -7.52 -17.53
N SER A 15 22.49 -8.64 -18.19
CA SER A 15 21.17 -9.27 -18.21
C SER A 15 20.84 -9.68 -16.78
N THR A 16 20.43 -8.73 -15.95
CA THR A 16 19.74 -9.08 -14.71
C THR A 16 18.38 -9.57 -15.13
N THR A 17 18.24 -10.89 -15.20
CA THR A 17 16.93 -11.50 -14.98
C THR A 17 16.49 -10.97 -13.62
N PHE A 18 15.60 -9.98 -13.59
CA PHE A 18 14.92 -9.61 -12.36
C PHE A 18 14.12 -10.86 -11.97
N ALA A 19 14.63 -11.60 -10.99
CA ALA A 19 13.82 -12.59 -10.31
C ALA A 19 12.59 -11.84 -9.82
N ALA A 20 11.40 -12.28 -10.24
CA ALA A 20 10.14 -11.76 -9.75
C ALA A 20 10.14 -11.95 -8.22
N GLY A 21 10.41 -10.89 -7.46
CA GLY A 21 10.44 -10.95 -6.00
C GLY A 21 11.34 -9.92 -5.32
N ILE A 22 12.47 -9.52 -5.91
CA ILE A 22 13.46 -8.69 -5.18
C ILE A 22 13.27 -7.22 -5.54
N CYS A 23 12.65 -6.44 -4.64
CA CYS A 23 12.74 -4.99 -4.69
C CYS A 23 14.06 -4.54 -4.04
N PRO A 24 14.97 -3.88 -4.77
CA PRO A 24 16.28 -3.50 -4.22
C PRO A 24 16.16 -2.31 -3.25
N GLY A 25 16.97 -2.33 -2.19
CA GLY A 25 17.28 -1.12 -1.41
C GLY A 25 16.31 -0.75 -0.28
N THR A 26 15.51 -1.69 0.23
CA THR A 26 14.68 -1.47 1.43
C THR A 26 14.83 -2.61 2.44
N ASP A 27 14.49 -2.33 3.71
CA ASP A 27 14.47 -3.33 4.80
C ASP A 27 13.21 -4.23 4.75
N LEU A 28 12.32 -4.03 3.78
CA LEU A 28 11.16 -4.87 3.59
C LEU A 28 11.58 -6.22 2.99
N THR A 29 11.25 -7.30 3.67
CA THR A 29 11.57 -8.65 3.19
C THR A 29 10.51 -9.16 2.21
N ASP A 30 10.86 -10.15 1.38
CA ASP A 30 9.91 -10.78 0.45
C ASP A 30 8.71 -11.42 1.17
N GLU A 31 8.92 -11.93 2.39
CA GLU A 31 7.86 -12.44 3.26
C GLU A 31 6.84 -11.34 3.62
N LEU A 32 7.33 -10.14 3.95
CA LEU A 32 6.47 -8.99 4.25
C LEU A 32 5.79 -8.46 3.00
N ARG A 33 6.48 -8.38 1.86
CA ARG A 33 5.87 -8.03 0.56
C ARG A 33 4.73 -8.97 0.21
N LYS A 34 4.95 -10.28 0.38
CA LYS A 34 3.93 -11.31 0.18
C LYS A 34 2.76 -11.12 1.13
N THR A 35 3.02 -10.86 2.40
CA THR A 35 1.99 -10.59 3.41
C THR A 35 1.12 -9.39 3.03
N ILE A 36 1.74 -8.30 2.57
CA ILE A 36 1.04 -7.09 2.14
C ILE A 36 0.08 -7.38 0.99
N VAL A 37 0.58 -7.97 -0.11
CA VAL A 37 -0.23 -8.20 -1.31
C VAL A 37 -1.30 -9.27 -1.08
N ASP A 38 -1.00 -10.30 -0.28
CA ASP A 38 -1.96 -11.35 0.04
C ASP A 38 -3.10 -10.82 0.91
N LEU A 39 -2.79 -10.01 1.92
CA LEU A 39 -3.83 -9.46 2.80
C LEU A 39 -4.72 -8.46 2.05
N HIS A 40 -4.17 -7.59 1.21
CA HIS A 40 -4.98 -6.74 0.32
C HIS A 40 -5.92 -7.57 -0.54
N ASN A 41 -5.40 -8.60 -1.21
CA ASN A 41 -6.19 -9.43 -2.10
C ASN A 41 -7.24 -10.29 -1.37
N GLN A 42 -6.92 -10.79 -0.18
CA GLN A 42 -7.88 -11.52 0.66
C GLN A 42 -9.07 -10.61 1.01
N LEU A 43 -8.79 -9.43 1.55
CA LEU A 43 -9.81 -8.47 1.98
C LEU A 43 -10.66 -7.99 0.79
N ARG A 44 -10.03 -7.69 -0.34
CA ARG A 44 -10.73 -7.34 -1.60
C ARG A 44 -11.62 -8.48 -2.11
N SER A 45 -11.18 -9.74 -1.97
CA SER A 45 -11.97 -10.93 -2.32
C SER A 45 -13.18 -11.11 -1.39
N GLU A 46 -13.02 -10.90 -0.09
CA GLU A 46 -14.13 -10.93 0.88
C GLU A 46 -15.18 -9.86 0.57
N LEU A 47 -14.75 -8.64 0.24
CA LEU A 47 -15.66 -7.58 -0.21
C LEU A 47 -16.38 -7.94 -1.51
N ALA A 48 -15.66 -8.48 -2.49
CA ALA A 48 -16.25 -8.95 -3.75
C ALA A 48 -17.28 -10.07 -3.55
N GLN A 49 -17.13 -10.87 -2.49
CA GLN A 49 -18.08 -11.92 -2.11
C GLN A 49 -19.21 -11.43 -1.20
N GLY A 50 -19.25 -10.13 -0.84
CA GLY A 50 -20.25 -9.58 0.08
C GLY A 50 -20.10 -10.07 1.52
N LYS A 51 -18.86 -10.32 1.96
CA LYS A 51 -18.54 -10.83 3.31
C LYS A 51 -17.97 -9.77 4.26
N SER A 52 -17.80 -8.53 3.80
CA SER A 52 -17.31 -7.43 4.63
C SER A 52 -18.44 -6.77 5.41
N LEU A 53 -18.30 -6.65 6.73
CA LEU A 53 -19.27 -5.98 7.60
C LEU A 53 -19.15 -4.45 7.51
N MET A 54 -20.27 -3.79 7.68
CA MET A 54 -20.38 -2.34 7.82
C MET A 54 -20.77 -1.94 9.26
N LYS A 55 -20.66 -0.64 9.54
CA LYS A 55 -21.06 -0.03 10.82
C LYS A 55 -22.46 -0.41 11.32
N ASN A 56 -23.42 -0.56 10.42
CA ASN A 56 -24.79 -0.91 10.78
C ASN A 56 -25.00 -2.43 11.02
N GLY A 57 -23.92 -3.22 11.07
CA GLY A 57 -23.96 -4.67 11.25
C GLY A 57 -24.40 -5.45 10.01
N LYS A 58 -24.71 -4.78 8.89
CA LYS A 58 -25.04 -5.44 7.62
C LYS A 58 -23.77 -5.69 6.81
N TYR A 59 -23.83 -6.68 5.93
CA TYR A 59 -22.78 -6.93 4.94
C TYR A 59 -22.84 -5.92 3.79
N ALA A 60 -21.66 -5.53 3.31
CA ALA A 60 -21.48 -4.81 2.07
C ALA A 60 -22.06 -5.61 0.87
N PRO A 61 -22.68 -4.95 -0.13
CA PRO A 61 -23.07 -5.62 -1.35
C PRO A 61 -21.82 -6.17 -2.06
N PRO A 62 -21.93 -7.32 -2.75
CA PRO A 62 -20.84 -7.87 -3.53
C PRO A 62 -20.29 -6.85 -4.55
N ALA A 63 -18.97 -6.64 -4.54
CA ALA A 63 -18.31 -5.80 -5.53
C ALA A 63 -18.08 -6.56 -6.85
N LYS A 64 -18.31 -5.89 -7.98
CA LYS A 64 -17.98 -6.40 -9.32
C LYS A 64 -16.71 -5.72 -9.83
N ASN A 65 -15.98 -6.39 -10.74
CA ASN A 65 -14.75 -5.88 -11.35
C ASN A 65 -13.65 -5.50 -10.34
N MET A 66 -13.55 -6.24 -9.24
CA MET A 66 -12.49 -6.07 -8.24
C MET A 66 -11.19 -6.70 -8.75
N TYR A 67 -10.24 -5.90 -9.23
CA TYR A 67 -9.00 -6.43 -9.79
C TYR A 67 -8.05 -6.94 -8.68
N LYS A 68 -7.36 -8.04 -8.97
CA LYS A 68 -6.30 -8.57 -8.10
C LYS A 68 -5.08 -7.66 -8.16
N MET A 69 -4.56 -7.27 -7.00
CA MET A 69 -3.35 -6.48 -6.87
C MET A 69 -2.10 -7.33 -7.03
N ARG A 70 -1.07 -6.78 -7.67
CA ARG A 70 0.32 -7.27 -7.63
C ARG A 70 1.18 -6.38 -6.75
N TYR A 71 2.29 -6.91 -6.25
CA TYR A 71 3.30 -6.08 -5.59
C TYR A 71 4.08 -5.26 -6.62
N ASP A 72 4.45 -4.03 -6.30
CA ASP A 72 5.18 -3.12 -7.20
C ASP A 72 6.33 -2.41 -6.47
N CYS A 73 7.56 -2.69 -6.91
CA CYS A 73 8.77 -2.17 -6.29
C CYS A 73 8.94 -0.65 -6.46
N CYS A 74 8.37 -0.04 -7.50
CA CYS A 74 8.44 1.41 -7.69
C CYS A 74 7.51 2.13 -6.70
N LEU A 75 6.33 1.54 -6.42
CA LEU A 75 5.46 2.00 -5.36
C LEU A 75 6.09 1.82 -3.97
N GLU A 76 6.78 0.70 -3.73
CA GLU A 76 7.56 0.49 -2.50
C GLU A 76 8.63 1.57 -2.33
N ALA A 77 9.45 1.85 -3.34
CA ALA A 77 10.48 2.88 -3.25
C ALA A 77 9.89 4.27 -2.94
N THR A 78 8.74 4.58 -3.55
CA THR A 78 7.99 5.81 -3.27
C THR A 78 7.51 5.84 -1.82
N ALA A 79 6.87 4.78 -1.35
CA ALA A 79 6.37 4.67 0.03
C ALA A 79 7.50 4.69 1.07
N GLN A 80 8.64 4.05 0.78
CA GLN A 80 9.82 4.08 1.63
C GLN A 80 10.35 5.51 1.76
N SER A 81 10.43 6.26 0.66
CA SER A 81 10.88 7.66 0.72
C SER A 81 9.99 8.54 1.60
N VAL A 82 8.68 8.26 1.65
CA VAL A 82 7.74 8.94 2.55
C VAL A 82 7.98 8.51 4.00
N ALA A 83 8.13 7.20 4.24
CA ALA A 83 8.38 6.65 5.58
C ALA A 83 9.68 7.17 6.21
N GLU A 84 10.76 7.33 5.42
CA GLU A 84 12.04 7.86 5.87
C GLU A 84 11.96 9.31 6.40
N THR A 85 10.90 10.06 6.05
CA THR A 85 10.71 11.41 6.61
C THR A 85 10.30 11.38 8.08
N CYS A 86 9.77 10.25 8.57
CA CYS A 86 9.18 10.12 9.91
C CYS A 86 8.10 11.19 10.22
N VAL A 87 7.43 11.73 9.19
CA VAL A 87 6.34 12.70 9.34
C VAL A 87 5.02 12.05 8.91
N MET A 88 4.02 12.08 9.80
CA MET A 88 2.65 11.64 9.50
C MET A 88 1.90 12.66 8.63
N LYS A 89 2.35 12.80 7.38
CA LYS A 89 1.79 13.71 6.40
C LYS A 89 1.84 13.10 5.01
N HIS A 90 0.72 13.18 4.31
CA HIS A 90 0.62 12.71 2.94
C HIS A 90 1.62 13.41 2.01
N SER A 91 2.17 12.65 1.06
CA SER A 91 2.89 13.22 -0.07
C SER A 91 1.94 14.05 -0.95
N LYS A 92 2.49 15.05 -1.62
CA LYS A 92 1.72 15.91 -2.53
C LYS A 92 1.10 15.06 -3.64
N HIS A 93 -0.18 15.27 -3.91
CA HIS A 93 -0.92 14.46 -4.88
C HIS A 93 -0.33 14.59 -6.29
N GLU A 94 0.10 15.78 -6.71
CA GLU A 94 0.74 16.00 -8.01
C GLU A 94 2.09 15.28 -8.17
N CYS A 95 2.69 14.79 -7.09
CA CYS A 95 3.95 14.07 -7.11
C CYS A 95 3.76 12.54 -7.18
N ARG A 96 2.51 12.04 -7.25
CA ARG A 96 2.22 10.60 -7.29
C ARG A 96 1.07 10.27 -8.23
N ASN A 97 1.18 9.11 -8.87
CA ASN A 97 0.11 8.52 -9.67
C ASN A 97 -0.59 7.38 -8.91
N SER A 98 -0.70 7.51 -7.58
CA SER A 98 -1.21 6.46 -6.68
C SER A 98 -2.02 7.02 -5.51
N GLY A 99 -2.89 6.18 -4.96
CA GLY A 99 -3.38 6.37 -3.59
C GLY A 99 -2.24 6.27 -2.56
N GLU A 100 -2.51 6.67 -1.31
CA GLU A 100 -1.54 6.59 -0.22
C GLU A 100 -2.29 6.49 1.09
N ASN A 101 -1.91 5.51 1.91
CA ASN A 101 -2.35 5.36 3.28
C ASN A 101 -1.15 5.52 4.20
N LEU A 102 -1.35 6.14 5.36
CA LEU A 102 -0.30 6.33 6.37
C LEU A 102 -0.71 5.69 7.69
N TRP A 103 0.27 5.22 8.44
CA TRP A 103 0.10 4.64 9.76
C TRP A 103 1.31 4.99 10.62
N ALA A 104 1.09 5.31 11.89
CA ALA A 104 2.16 5.46 12.87
C ALA A 104 1.81 4.79 14.19
N LEU A 105 2.85 4.48 14.96
CA LEU A 105 2.76 4.00 16.33
C LEU A 105 3.39 5.04 17.26
N GLY A 106 2.82 5.23 18.44
CA GLY A 106 3.40 6.12 19.46
C GLY A 106 4.61 5.52 20.22
N SER A 107 5.14 4.39 19.76
CA SER A 107 6.21 3.62 20.43
C SER A 107 7.36 3.35 19.45
N SER A 108 8.60 3.42 19.96
CA SER A 108 9.82 3.12 19.21
C SER A 108 10.11 1.61 19.04
N LYS A 109 9.30 0.73 19.66
CA LYS A 109 9.39 -0.72 19.46
C LYS A 109 8.52 -1.13 18.27
N SER A 110 9.11 -1.15 17.08
CA SER A 110 8.49 -1.65 15.86
C SER A 110 8.91 -3.10 15.60
N ASP A 111 7.93 -3.97 15.38
CA ASP A 111 8.11 -5.28 14.76
C ASP A 111 7.32 -5.27 13.44
N PRO A 112 7.98 -5.09 12.30
CA PRO A 112 7.31 -5.03 11.00
C PRO A 112 6.43 -6.24 10.70
N LYS A 113 6.77 -7.43 11.22
CA LYS A 113 5.97 -8.66 11.03
C LYS A 113 4.61 -8.59 11.72
N LYS A 114 4.51 -7.80 12.79
CA LYS A 114 3.25 -7.54 13.50
C LYS A 114 2.59 -6.26 13.00
N ASN A 115 3.36 -5.18 12.88
CA ASN A 115 2.82 -3.85 12.68
C ASN A 115 2.28 -3.64 11.26
N ILE A 116 2.86 -4.25 10.23
CA ILE A 116 2.34 -4.14 8.87
C ILE A 116 0.95 -4.82 8.76
N PRO A 117 0.74 -6.07 9.22
CA PRO A 117 -0.60 -6.66 9.28
C PRO A 117 -1.59 -5.86 10.12
N ASP A 118 -1.17 -5.35 11.28
CA ASP A 118 -2.02 -4.48 12.11
C ASP A 118 -2.42 -3.23 11.31
N ALA A 119 -1.47 -2.65 10.57
CA ALA A 119 -1.71 -1.46 9.76
C ALA A 119 -2.80 -1.66 8.72
N LEU A 120 -2.65 -2.73 7.94
CA LEU A 120 -3.57 -3.12 6.89
C LEU A 120 -4.96 -3.46 7.43
N LYS A 121 -5.03 -4.14 8.59
CA LYS A 121 -6.29 -4.50 9.23
C LYS A 121 -7.03 -3.29 9.80
N GLY A 122 -6.31 -2.36 10.43
CA GLY A 122 -6.95 -1.15 10.97
C GLY A 122 -7.42 -0.20 9.86
N TRP A 123 -6.67 -0.03 8.77
CA TRP A 123 -7.19 0.68 7.60
C TRP A 123 -8.44 0.02 7.03
N TRP A 124 -8.51 -1.31 7.02
CA TRP A 124 -9.68 -2.03 6.52
C TRP A 124 -10.88 -1.99 7.46
N SER A 125 -10.66 -1.93 8.78
CA SER A 125 -11.73 -1.94 9.79
C SER A 125 -12.59 -0.68 9.75
N GLU A 126 -12.11 0.40 9.13
CA GLU A 126 -12.86 1.65 8.93
C GLU A 126 -14.25 1.42 8.32
N LEU A 127 -14.42 0.46 7.41
CA LEU A 127 -15.75 0.12 6.87
C LEU A 127 -16.71 -0.32 7.97
N ALA A 128 -16.25 -1.20 8.86
CA ALA A 128 -17.04 -1.74 9.95
C ALA A 128 -17.23 -0.73 11.10
N GLU A 129 -16.34 0.25 11.25
CA GLU A 129 -16.42 1.26 12.31
C GLU A 129 -17.22 2.49 11.88
N HIS A 130 -17.11 2.87 10.61
CA HIS A 130 -17.56 4.17 10.11
C HIS A 130 -18.46 4.08 8.86
N GLY A 131 -18.32 3.06 8.01
CA GLY A 131 -18.97 3.00 6.69
C GLY A 131 -20.40 2.45 6.65
N THR A 132 -21.26 3.04 5.81
CA THR A 132 -22.57 2.49 5.38
C THR A 132 -22.84 2.83 3.91
N PHE A 133 -23.38 1.92 3.07
CA PHE A 133 -23.65 2.20 1.62
C PHE A 133 -24.66 3.32 1.34
N GLU A 134 -25.50 3.69 2.30
CA GLU A 134 -26.34 4.90 2.21
C GLU A 134 -25.50 6.19 2.28
N LYS A 135 -24.26 6.09 2.79
CA LYS A 135 -23.29 7.16 3.02
C LYS A 135 -21.92 6.86 2.39
N VAL A 136 -21.82 6.06 1.32
CA VAL A 136 -20.59 5.99 0.52
C VAL A 136 -20.68 6.91 -0.72
N PRO A 137 -20.84 8.26 -0.61
CA PRO A 137 -20.19 9.13 -1.55
C PRO A 137 -18.70 9.22 -1.23
N ARG A 138 -17.87 9.33 -2.27
CA ARG A 138 -16.42 9.60 -2.28
C ARG A 138 -15.93 10.30 -1.01
N TYR A 139 -14.98 9.68 -0.31
CA TYR A 139 -14.15 10.30 0.73
C TYR A 139 -14.93 10.96 1.87
N GLN A 140 -15.53 10.17 2.77
CA GLN A 140 -15.77 10.67 4.14
C GLN A 140 -14.50 10.50 4.97
N ASN A 141 -14.26 11.43 5.90
CA ASN A 141 -13.00 11.55 6.66
C ASN A 141 -12.56 10.28 7.40
N ASP A 142 -13.47 9.34 7.65
CA ASP A 142 -13.21 8.19 8.51
C ASP A 142 -13.18 6.84 7.75
N VAL A 143 -13.28 6.84 6.41
CA VAL A 143 -13.20 5.62 5.58
C VAL A 143 -12.23 5.72 4.41
N GLY A 144 -11.35 6.73 4.44
CA GLY A 144 -10.43 7.03 3.35
C GLY A 144 -9.40 5.93 3.10
N HIS A 145 -8.87 5.32 4.16
CA HIS A 145 -7.88 4.27 4.02
C HIS A 145 -8.51 2.98 3.50
N TRP A 146 -9.68 2.62 4.02
CA TRP A 146 -10.46 1.49 3.49
C TRP A 146 -10.80 1.71 2.02
N ALA A 147 -11.26 2.92 1.64
CA ALA A 147 -11.61 3.22 0.26
C ALA A 147 -10.41 3.08 -0.70
N ALA A 148 -9.22 3.50 -0.27
CA ALA A 148 -7.99 3.31 -1.05
C ALA A 148 -7.64 1.82 -1.23
N MET A 149 -7.76 1.00 -0.18
CA MET A 149 -7.52 -0.44 -0.26
C MET A 149 -8.58 -1.17 -1.11
N ALA A 150 -9.84 -0.74 -1.01
CA ALA A 150 -10.99 -1.32 -1.69
C ALA A 150 -11.20 -0.79 -3.12
N TRP A 151 -10.38 0.15 -3.60
CA TRP A 151 -10.57 0.76 -4.91
C TRP A 151 -10.45 -0.28 -6.03
N ALA A 152 -11.55 -0.57 -6.73
CA ALA A 152 -11.66 -1.73 -7.60
C ALA A 152 -10.61 -1.76 -8.71
N GLU A 153 -10.30 -0.60 -9.29
CA GLU A 153 -9.36 -0.43 -10.41
C GLU A 153 -7.89 -0.38 -10.00
N SER A 154 -7.58 -0.31 -8.69
CA SER A 154 -6.20 -0.37 -8.22
C SER A 154 -5.64 -1.78 -8.40
N ILE A 155 -4.58 -1.91 -9.20
CA ILE A 155 -3.98 -3.20 -9.57
C ILE A 155 -2.61 -3.44 -8.95
N ALA A 156 -2.05 -2.48 -8.22
CA ALA A 156 -0.70 -2.56 -7.67
C ALA A 156 -0.63 -1.96 -6.28
N VAL A 157 0.27 -2.49 -5.45
CA VAL A 157 0.57 -1.97 -4.11
C VAL A 157 2.06 -2.07 -3.81
N GLY A 158 2.59 -1.10 -3.09
CA GLY A 158 3.92 -1.12 -2.48
C GLY A 158 3.88 -0.34 -1.18
N CYS A 159 4.66 -0.77 -0.18
CA CYS A 159 4.66 -0.17 1.15
C CYS A 159 6.09 0.03 1.63
N GLY A 160 6.33 1.05 2.46
CA GLY A 160 7.59 1.27 3.16
C GLY A 160 7.35 1.47 4.66
N PHE A 161 8.37 1.25 5.47
CA PHE A 161 8.32 1.48 6.91
C PHE A 161 9.66 2.03 7.42
N LYS A 162 9.62 2.64 8.61
CA LYS A 162 10.80 3.16 9.31
C LYS A 162 10.76 2.81 10.79
#